data_AF-A0AAD7H410-F1
#
_entry.id   AF-A0AAD7H410-F1
#
_cell.length_a   1.000
_cell.length_b   1.000
_cell.length_c   1.000
_cell.angle_alpha   90.00
_cell.angle_beta   90.00
_cell.angle_gamma   90.00
#
_symmetry.space_group_name_H-M   'P 1'
#
loop_
_entity.id
_entity.type
_entity.pdbx_description
1 polymer ?
#
loop_
_entity_poly.entity_id
_entity_poly.type
_entity_poly.pdbx_seq_one_letter_code
_entity_poly.pdbx_strand_id
1 'polypeptide(L)'
;MVDQFTNTFLGFERDCKRGVFGRVKHYYGVFEAQNRGSLHLHMVIWIEGALSPKLIQERAMADESFKHQLFLWLESVIKHELPSDTSPLASESKARQKQCLLGRPPHPDHPDFPSIWPQFLREVLDASGHVHKHNDTCFKKTPFSMLSLEPNDRDRLCRFNYPSPLVPESSMNDNGKISLKRIDENVVGYNPTISSSFQCNTDVKFVGSGPFAMALAIYMSHYAAKSTLDSALIMSALAAAMKSLQSNNTTLHSPAVSEDEERCRKLLLKTLNQINGRRELSGQQVACALLGISNHVTDAQFAVFYWSKLLTWTSPTIFPPYQPKLKPDEIFVGQATRFLI
;
A
#
# COMPACT_ATOMS: atom_id res chain seq x y z
N MET A 1 -17.18 0.33 -6.20
CA MET A 1 -15.91 0.10 -6.93
C MET A 1 -15.23 -1.17 -6.45
N VAL A 2 -14.88 -1.26 -5.16
CA VAL A 2 -14.19 -2.44 -4.60
C VAL A 2 -15.03 -3.70 -4.69
N ASP A 3 -16.33 -3.64 -4.41
CA ASP A 3 -17.20 -4.82 -4.56
C ASP A 3 -17.22 -5.32 -6.00
N GLN A 4 -17.25 -4.41 -6.98
CA GLN A 4 -17.13 -4.80 -8.39
C GLN A 4 -15.76 -5.45 -8.69
N PHE A 5 -14.69 -4.96 -8.07
CA PHE A 5 -13.37 -5.57 -8.19
C PHE A 5 -13.38 -7.01 -7.62
N THR A 6 -13.84 -7.22 -6.39
CA THR A 6 -13.85 -8.56 -5.77
C THR A 6 -14.85 -9.50 -6.44
N ASN A 7 -16.06 -9.03 -6.70
CA ASN A 7 -17.16 -9.85 -7.16
C ASN A 7 -17.00 -10.22 -8.63
N THR A 8 -16.61 -9.25 -9.47
CA THR A 8 -16.53 -9.42 -10.92
C THR A 8 -15.09 -9.68 -11.39
N PHE A 9 -14.12 -8.87 -10.98
CA PHE A 9 -12.74 -9.01 -11.48
C PHE A 9 -11.95 -10.12 -10.79
N LEU A 10 -12.18 -10.40 -9.51
CA LEU A 10 -11.64 -11.61 -8.86
C LEU A 10 -12.55 -12.82 -9.05
N GLY A 11 -13.81 -12.59 -9.40
CA GLY A 11 -14.75 -13.63 -9.82
C GLY A 11 -15.57 -14.27 -8.70
N PHE A 12 -15.61 -13.69 -7.50
CA PHE A 12 -16.32 -14.29 -6.35
C PHE A 12 -17.84 -14.43 -6.58
N GLU A 13 -18.47 -13.53 -7.32
CA GLU A 13 -19.90 -13.60 -7.64
C GLU A 13 -20.18 -14.06 -9.08
N ARG A 14 -19.15 -14.37 -9.87
CA ARG A 14 -19.35 -14.95 -11.20
C ARG A 14 -19.73 -16.42 -11.09
N ASP A 15 -20.64 -16.88 -11.94
CA ASP A 15 -21.06 -18.29 -11.97
C ASP A 15 -19.88 -19.25 -12.18
N CYS A 16 -18.94 -18.88 -13.05
CA CYS A 16 -17.74 -19.67 -13.33
C CYS A 16 -16.65 -19.57 -12.25
N LYS A 17 -16.81 -18.67 -11.26
CA LYS A 17 -15.83 -18.34 -10.21
C LYS A 17 -14.45 -17.91 -10.73
N ARG A 18 -14.34 -17.49 -11.99
CA ARG A 18 -13.08 -17.08 -12.62
C ARG A 18 -13.09 -15.57 -12.89
N GLY A 19 -12.07 -14.91 -12.37
CA GLY A 19 -11.75 -13.51 -12.60
C GLY A 19 -10.63 -13.30 -13.62
N VAL A 20 -10.12 -12.07 -13.72
CA VAL A 20 -9.02 -11.71 -14.63
C VAL A 20 -7.71 -12.44 -14.33
N PHE A 21 -7.48 -12.81 -13.06
CA PHE A 21 -6.29 -13.58 -12.66
C PHE A 21 -6.52 -15.10 -12.70
N GLY A 22 -7.69 -15.56 -13.17
CA GLY A 22 -8.12 -16.95 -13.05
C GLY A 22 -9.02 -17.15 -11.83
N ARG A 23 -9.00 -18.35 -11.25
CA ARG A 23 -9.83 -18.71 -10.09
C ARG A 23 -9.11 -18.24 -8.82
N VAL A 24 -9.69 -17.29 -8.09
CA VAL A 24 -9.09 -16.74 -6.86
C VAL A 24 -9.62 -17.52 -5.67
N LYS A 25 -8.71 -17.97 -4.80
CA LYS A 25 -9.07 -18.68 -3.57
C LYS A 25 -9.33 -17.72 -2.41
N HIS A 26 -8.42 -16.76 -2.20
CA HIS A 26 -8.53 -15.77 -1.13
C HIS A 26 -7.96 -14.41 -1.58
N TYR A 27 -8.37 -13.34 -0.91
CA TYR A 27 -7.77 -12.01 -1.02
C TYR A 27 -7.79 -11.27 0.32
N TYR A 28 -6.85 -10.35 0.48
CA TYR A 28 -6.83 -9.41 1.59
C TYR A 28 -6.31 -8.07 1.08
N GLY A 29 -7.09 -7.01 1.28
CA GLY A 29 -6.72 -5.66 0.93
C GLY A 29 -6.97 -4.66 2.04
N VAL A 30 -6.15 -3.63 2.12
CA VAL A 30 -6.25 -2.54 3.08
C VAL A 30 -6.33 -1.20 2.37
N PHE A 31 -7.21 -0.34 2.86
CA PHE A 31 -7.33 1.04 2.38
C PHE A 31 -6.40 1.97 3.16
N GLU A 32 -5.58 2.70 2.43
CA GLU A 32 -4.74 3.76 2.97
C GLU A 32 -5.15 5.11 2.39
N ALA A 33 -5.33 6.12 3.23
CA ALA A 33 -5.39 7.49 2.77
C ALA A 33 -3.96 8.00 2.52
N GLN A 34 -3.69 8.44 1.31
CA GLN A 34 -2.47 9.19 1.03
C GLN A 34 -2.49 10.55 1.73
N ASN A 35 -1.32 11.20 1.86
CA ASN A 35 -1.21 12.55 2.42
C ASN A 35 -2.07 13.62 1.70
N ARG A 36 -2.62 13.31 0.51
CA ARG A 36 -3.54 14.16 -0.25
C ARG A 36 -5.03 13.76 -0.09
N GLY A 37 -5.33 12.80 0.77
CA GLY A 37 -6.69 12.31 1.06
C GLY A 37 -7.27 11.29 0.07
N SER A 38 -6.58 10.99 -1.05
CA SER A 38 -6.97 9.92 -1.97
C SER A 38 -6.82 8.55 -1.30
N LEU A 39 -7.83 7.70 -1.43
CA LEU A 39 -7.81 6.33 -0.94
C LEU A 39 -7.09 5.43 -1.94
N HIS A 40 -6.11 4.67 -1.47
CA HIS A 40 -5.41 3.64 -2.21
C HIS A 40 -5.66 2.27 -1.59
N LEU A 41 -5.78 1.26 -2.43
CA LEU A 41 -5.96 -0.12 -2.02
C LEU A 41 -4.67 -0.89 -2.25
N HIS A 42 -4.09 -1.41 -1.17
CA HIS A 42 -3.01 -2.40 -1.23
C HIS A 42 -3.62 -3.77 -1.02
N MET A 43 -3.42 -4.72 -1.95
CA MET A 43 -4.07 -6.02 -1.89
C MET A 43 -3.12 -7.16 -2.24
N VAL A 44 -3.30 -8.29 -1.55
CA VAL A 44 -2.72 -9.59 -1.90
C VAL A 44 -3.83 -10.52 -2.34
N ILE A 45 -3.58 -11.27 -3.41
CA ILE A 45 -4.53 -12.17 -4.05
C ILE A 45 -3.87 -13.56 -4.11
N TRP A 46 -4.55 -14.57 -3.60
CA TRP A 46 -4.12 -15.96 -3.66
C TRP A 46 -4.92 -16.70 -4.73
N ILE A 47 -4.24 -17.17 -5.76
CA ILE A 47 -4.83 -17.94 -6.85
C ILE A 47 -5.05 -19.39 -6.39
N GLU A 48 -6.19 -19.96 -6.74
CA GLU A 48 -6.53 -21.33 -6.40
C GLU A 48 -5.60 -22.33 -7.10
N GLY A 49 -5.06 -23.27 -6.33
CA GLY A 49 -4.10 -24.26 -6.84
C GLY A 49 -2.71 -23.70 -7.16
N ALA A 50 -2.43 -22.42 -6.87
CA ALA A 50 -1.10 -21.86 -7.05
C ALA A 50 -0.07 -22.57 -6.15
N LEU A 51 1.04 -22.94 -6.76
CA LEU A 51 2.19 -23.52 -6.07
C LEU A 51 2.89 -22.46 -5.21
N SER A 52 3.59 -22.90 -4.16
CA SER A 52 4.47 -21.99 -3.43
C SER A 52 5.61 -21.51 -4.33
N PRO A 53 6.21 -20.33 -4.08
CA PRO A 53 7.31 -19.83 -4.90
C PRO A 53 8.44 -20.84 -5.15
N LYS A 54 8.79 -21.63 -4.12
CA LYS A 54 9.79 -22.70 -4.23
C LYS A 54 9.35 -23.81 -5.19
N LEU A 55 8.10 -24.26 -5.07
CA LEU A 55 7.54 -25.29 -5.96
C LEU A 55 7.37 -24.79 -7.40
N ILE A 56 7.06 -23.50 -7.59
CA ILE A 56 7.04 -22.87 -8.92
C ILE A 56 8.43 -22.97 -9.55
N GLN A 57 9.48 -22.60 -8.81
CA GLN A 57 10.86 -22.67 -9.28
C GLN A 57 11.27 -24.10 -9.62
N GLU A 58 11.10 -25.04 -8.69
CA GLU A 58 11.44 -26.45 -8.90
C GLU A 58 10.73 -27.04 -10.12
N ARG A 59 9.44 -26.74 -10.28
CA ARG A 59 8.66 -27.23 -11.43
C ARG A 59 9.05 -26.55 -12.73
N ALA A 60 9.29 -25.25 -12.73
CA ALA A 60 9.72 -24.52 -13.92
C ALA A 60 11.13 -24.93 -14.40
N MET A 61 11.99 -25.38 -13.49
CA MET A 61 13.30 -25.95 -13.83
C MET A 61 13.21 -27.37 -14.37
N ALA A 62 12.24 -28.16 -13.90
CA ALA A 62 12.05 -29.55 -14.32
C ALA A 62 11.19 -29.70 -15.58
N ASP A 63 10.27 -28.76 -15.84
CA ASP A 63 9.26 -28.83 -16.90
C ASP A 63 9.19 -27.50 -17.68
N GLU A 64 9.79 -27.50 -18.86
CA GLU A 64 9.78 -26.36 -19.79
C GLU A 64 8.37 -25.99 -20.28
N SER A 65 7.46 -26.96 -20.41
CA SER A 65 6.09 -26.70 -20.84
C SER A 65 5.34 -25.91 -19.75
N PHE A 66 5.49 -26.32 -18.50
CA PHE A 66 4.94 -25.58 -17.35
C PHE A 66 5.51 -24.16 -17.29
N LYS A 67 6.83 -24.00 -17.42
CA LYS A 67 7.48 -22.68 -17.41
C LYS A 67 6.93 -21.77 -18.51
N HIS A 68 6.80 -22.29 -19.72
CA HIS A 68 6.24 -21.54 -20.85
C HIS A 68 4.78 -21.14 -20.61
N GLN A 69 3.93 -22.07 -20.14
CA GLN A 69 2.54 -21.76 -19.81
C GLN A 69 2.40 -20.72 -18.69
N LEU A 70 3.28 -20.77 -17.68
CA LEU A 70 3.34 -19.76 -16.62
C LEU A 70 3.62 -18.37 -17.20
N PHE A 71 4.60 -18.24 -18.09
CA PHE A 71 4.92 -16.96 -18.72
C PHE A 71 3.79 -16.46 -19.61
N LEU A 72 3.19 -17.33 -20.43
CA LEU A 72 2.02 -16.97 -21.24
C LEU A 72 0.87 -16.45 -20.37
N TRP A 73 0.58 -17.11 -19.25
CA TRP A 73 -0.43 -16.63 -18.32
C TRP A 73 -0.02 -15.28 -17.73
N LEU A 74 1.20 -15.12 -17.22
CA LEU A 74 1.66 -13.86 -16.62
C LEU A 74 1.61 -12.69 -17.60
N GLU A 75 2.06 -12.89 -18.84
CA GLU A 75 2.00 -11.88 -19.89
C GLU A 75 0.58 -11.56 -20.37
N SER A 76 -0.38 -12.47 -20.15
CA SER A 76 -1.80 -12.20 -20.42
C SER A 76 -2.44 -11.31 -19.35
N VAL A 77 -1.93 -11.33 -18.11
CA VAL A 77 -2.50 -10.61 -16.98
C VAL A 77 -1.72 -9.37 -16.54
N ILE A 78 -0.41 -9.30 -16.81
CA ILE A 78 0.46 -8.19 -16.45
C ILE A 78 1.19 -7.70 -17.70
N LYS A 79 0.96 -6.44 -18.05
CA LYS A 79 1.63 -5.74 -19.15
C LYS A 79 2.57 -4.69 -18.61
N HIS A 80 3.73 -4.57 -19.26
CA HIS A 80 4.71 -3.50 -19.03
C HIS A 80 4.97 -2.73 -20.33
N GLU A 81 3.92 -2.59 -21.13
CA GLU A 81 3.98 -2.03 -22.47
C GLU A 81 2.77 -1.17 -22.75
N LEU A 82 2.97 -0.14 -23.56
CA LEU A 82 1.89 0.65 -24.12
C LEU A 82 1.22 -0.11 -25.28
N PRO A 83 -0.10 0.02 -25.47
CA PRO A 83 -0.77 -0.63 -26.60
C PRO A 83 -0.17 -0.18 -27.94
N SER A 84 0.08 -1.12 -28.83
CA SER A 84 0.58 -0.87 -30.20
C SER A 84 -0.41 -0.04 -31.01
N ASP A 85 0.09 0.66 -32.03
CA ASP A 85 -0.72 1.48 -32.96
C ASP A 85 -1.54 2.58 -32.26
N THR A 86 -1.01 3.13 -31.16
CA THR A 86 -1.67 4.22 -30.41
C THR A 86 -0.83 5.49 -30.36
N SER A 87 -1.53 6.62 -30.23
CA SER A 87 -0.93 7.93 -30.01
C SER A 87 -0.96 8.30 -28.53
N PRO A 88 0.08 8.99 -28.00
CA PRO A 88 0.04 9.55 -26.66
C PRO A 88 -1.12 10.52 -26.47
N LEU A 89 -1.64 10.61 -25.24
CA LEU A 89 -2.62 11.62 -24.88
C LEU A 89 -2.01 13.03 -25.01
N ALA A 90 -2.64 13.90 -25.81
CA ALA A 90 -2.20 15.28 -25.99
C ALA A 90 -2.24 16.04 -24.65
N SER A 91 -1.11 16.65 -24.26
CA SER A 91 -0.90 17.31 -22.96
C SER A 91 -1.87 18.47 -22.68
N GLU A 92 -2.44 19.07 -23.72
CA GLU A 92 -3.32 20.24 -23.62
C GLU A 92 -4.79 19.88 -23.35
N SER A 93 -5.18 18.61 -23.52
CA SER A 93 -6.59 18.21 -23.44
C SER A 93 -7.02 17.78 -22.03
N LYS A 94 -7.11 18.74 -21.10
CA LYS A 94 -7.64 18.49 -19.73
C LYS A 94 -9.03 17.83 -19.75
N ALA A 95 -9.86 18.18 -20.74
CA ALA A 95 -11.18 17.59 -20.92
C ALA A 95 -11.09 16.09 -21.25
N ARG A 96 -10.21 15.71 -22.20
CA ARG A 96 -9.99 14.30 -22.55
C ARG A 96 -9.40 13.52 -21.38
N GLN A 97 -8.43 14.10 -20.66
CA GLN A 97 -7.87 13.48 -19.47
C GLN A 97 -8.95 13.19 -18.42
N LYS A 98 -9.84 14.14 -18.16
CA LYS A 98 -10.97 13.95 -17.24
C LYS A 98 -11.93 12.85 -17.72
N GLN A 99 -12.21 12.79 -19.03
CA GLN A 99 -13.02 11.73 -19.61
C GLN A 99 -12.36 10.35 -19.47
N CYS A 100 -11.03 10.28 -19.56
CA CYS A 100 -10.30 9.02 -19.37
C CYS A 100 -10.28 8.57 -17.91
N LEU A 101 -10.39 9.49 -16.94
CA LEU A 101 -10.35 9.17 -15.50
C LEU A 101 -11.73 8.96 -14.86
N LEU A 102 -12.77 9.60 -15.41
CA LEU A 102 -14.11 9.64 -14.82
C LEU A 102 -15.23 9.28 -15.81
N GLY A 103 -14.88 8.99 -17.07
CA GLY A 103 -15.84 8.64 -18.12
C GLY A 103 -16.17 7.16 -18.13
N ARG A 104 -16.98 6.73 -19.10
CA ARG A 104 -17.29 5.32 -19.30
C ARG A 104 -16.28 4.69 -20.28
N PRO A 105 -15.83 3.45 -20.05
CA PRO A 105 -15.08 2.71 -21.05
C PRO A 105 -15.89 2.55 -22.36
N PRO A 106 -15.21 2.37 -23.51
CA PRO A 106 -15.86 2.03 -24.76
C PRO A 106 -16.74 0.78 -24.63
N HIS A 107 -17.89 0.77 -25.31
CA HIS A 107 -18.79 -0.37 -25.28
C HIS A 107 -18.18 -1.54 -26.06
N PRO A 108 -18.08 -2.76 -25.49
CA PRO A 108 -17.49 -3.92 -26.17
C PRO A 108 -18.17 -4.29 -27.50
N ASP A 109 -19.50 -4.11 -27.58
CA ASP A 109 -20.27 -4.42 -28.80
C ASP A 109 -20.20 -3.32 -29.88
N HIS A 110 -19.38 -2.27 -29.69
CA HIS A 110 -19.18 -1.26 -30.73
C HIS A 110 -18.43 -1.88 -31.92
N PRO A 111 -18.86 -1.64 -33.18
CA PRO A 111 -18.21 -2.22 -34.37
C PRO A 111 -16.69 -1.97 -34.43
N ASP A 112 -16.28 -0.74 -34.10
CA ASP A 112 -14.88 -0.33 -34.09
C ASP A 112 -14.16 -0.56 -32.74
N PHE A 113 -14.71 -1.36 -31.83
CA PHE A 113 -14.10 -1.62 -30.52
C PHE A 113 -12.63 -2.06 -30.61
N PRO A 114 -12.21 -2.95 -31.54
CA PRO A 114 -10.81 -3.35 -31.68
C PRO A 114 -9.84 -2.18 -31.95
N SER A 115 -10.32 -1.11 -32.57
CA SER A 115 -9.53 0.09 -32.87
C SER A 115 -9.64 1.16 -31.78
N ILE A 116 -10.83 1.31 -31.18
CA ILE A 116 -11.09 2.32 -30.15
C ILE A 116 -10.45 1.92 -28.82
N TRP A 117 -10.51 0.62 -28.47
CA TRP A 117 -10.07 0.13 -27.17
C TRP A 117 -8.57 0.34 -26.91
N PRO A 118 -7.64 -0.03 -27.82
CA PRO A 118 -6.21 0.21 -27.59
C PRO A 118 -5.91 1.69 -27.35
N GLN A 119 -6.48 2.59 -28.16
CA GLN A 119 -6.29 4.03 -28.00
C GLN A 119 -6.87 4.54 -26.68
N PHE A 120 -8.07 4.10 -26.30
CA PHE A 120 -8.65 4.44 -24.99
C PHE A 120 -7.78 3.95 -23.84
N LEU A 121 -7.30 2.71 -23.88
CA LEU A 121 -6.40 2.16 -22.88
C LEU A 121 -5.12 2.98 -22.80
N ARG A 122 -4.51 3.34 -23.93
CA ARG A 122 -3.33 4.21 -23.97
C ARG A 122 -3.57 5.53 -23.24
N GLU A 123 -4.67 6.20 -23.54
CA GLU A 123 -5.00 7.48 -22.89
C GLU A 123 -5.27 7.33 -21.39
N VAL A 124 -5.90 6.23 -20.96
CA VAL A 124 -6.06 5.91 -19.54
C VAL A 124 -4.69 5.76 -18.87
N LEU A 125 -3.75 5.02 -19.47
CA LEU A 125 -2.41 4.82 -18.91
C LEU A 125 -1.65 6.14 -18.77
N ASP A 126 -1.74 7.01 -19.79
CA ASP A 126 -1.13 8.35 -19.78
C ASP A 126 -1.78 9.25 -18.70
N ALA A 127 -3.10 9.19 -18.55
CA ALA A 127 -3.86 10.04 -17.63
C ALA A 127 -3.76 9.62 -16.16
N SER A 128 -3.60 8.33 -15.89
CA SER A 128 -3.69 7.72 -14.55
C SER A 128 -2.33 7.44 -13.90
N GLY A 129 -1.23 7.89 -14.50
CA GLY A 129 0.11 7.78 -13.92
C GLY A 129 0.73 6.39 -14.02
N HIS A 130 0.32 5.56 -14.98
CA HIS A 130 0.99 4.31 -15.30
C HIS A 130 2.31 4.52 -16.05
N VAL A 131 2.44 5.64 -16.76
CA VAL A 131 3.72 6.07 -17.33
C VAL A 131 4.46 6.88 -16.26
N HIS A 132 5.51 6.28 -15.69
CA HIS A 132 6.34 6.92 -14.69
C HIS A 132 7.02 8.16 -15.27
N LYS A 133 6.85 9.28 -14.58
CA LYS A 133 7.58 10.52 -14.84
C LYS A 133 8.19 10.95 -13.52
N HIS A 134 9.51 11.08 -13.49
CA HIS A 134 10.20 11.48 -12.27
C HIS A 134 9.66 12.81 -11.76
N ASN A 135 9.54 12.90 -10.44
CA ASN A 135 9.13 14.09 -9.72
C ASN A 135 9.75 14.04 -8.31
N ASP A 136 9.53 15.07 -7.49
CA ASP A 136 10.11 15.17 -6.15
C ASP A 136 9.83 13.95 -5.26
N THR A 137 8.71 13.24 -5.47
CA THR A 137 8.40 12.03 -4.69
C THR A 137 9.35 10.87 -4.98
N CYS A 138 9.95 10.83 -6.17
CA CYS A 138 10.95 9.83 -6.57
C CYS A 138 12.23 9.99 -5.76
N PHE A 139 12.57 11.23 -5.41
CA PHE A 139 13.80 11.58 -4.71
C PHE A 139 13.57 12.00 -3.25
N LYS A 140 12.37 11.75 -2.72
CA LYS A 140 11.97 12.13 -1.35
C LYS A 140 12.93 11.63 -0.26
N LYS A 141 13.56 10.48 -0.47
CA LYS A 141 14.51 9.86 0.48
C LYS A 141 15.98 10.04 0.03
N THR A 142 16.21 10.80 -1.02
CA THR A 142 17.54 11.01 -1.60
C THR A 142 18.22 12.15 -0.85
N PRO A 143 19.47 11.97 -0.37
CA PRO A 143 20.22 13.06 0.26
C PRO A 143 20.37 14.24 -0.70
N PHE A 144 20.31 15.46 -0.16
CA PHE A 144 20.42 16.69 -0.97
C PHE A 144 21.71 16.74 -1.80
N SER A 145 22.82 16.24 -1.24
CA SER A 145 24.11 16.14 -1.92
C SER A 145 24.10 15.24 -3.17
N MET A 146 23.12 14.35 -3.29
CA MET A 146 22.95 13.46 -4.44
C MET A 146 21.95 14.01 -5.47
N LEU A 147 21.29 15.15 -5.20
CA LEU A 147 20.37 15.78 -6.15
C LEU A 147 21.10 16.54 -7.27
N SER A 148 22.39 16.86 -7.07
CA SER A 148 23.26 17.50 -8.05
C SER A 148 23.96 16.52 -8.99
N LEU A 149 23.62 15.22 -8.92
CA LEU A 149 24.13 14.23 -9.85
C LEU A 149 23.60 14.49 -11.27
N GLU A 150 24.36 14.02 -12.25
CA GLU A 150 23.91 14.00 -13.64
C GLU A 150 22.57 13.26 -13.78
N PRO A 151 21.69 13.65 -14.73
CA PRO A 151 20.33 13.13 -14.84
C PRO A 151 20.25 11.60 -14.80
N ASN A 152 21.12 10.91 -15.53
CA ASN A 152 21.14 9.44 -15.55
C ASN A 152 21.49 8.82 -14.19
N ASP A 153 22.43 9.40 -13.46
CA ASP A 153 22.81 8.91 -12.13
C ASP A 153 21.77 9.27 -11.08
N ARG A 154 21.12 10.42 -11.23
CA ARG A 154 19.97 10.79 -10.42
C ARG A 154 18.80 9.84 -10.63
N ASP A 155 18.49 9.48 -11.87
CA ASP A 155 17.36 8.60 -12.19
C ASP A 155 17.55 7.20 -11.60
N ARG A 156 18.78 6.70 -11.49
CA ARG A 156 19.12 5.47 -10.73
C ARG A 156 18.76 5.54 -9.25
N LEU A 157 18.63 6.74 -8.67
CA LEU A 157 18.20 6.97 -7.29
C LEU A 157 16.68 7.08 -7.15
N CYS A 158 15.92 6.89 -8.23
CA CYS A 158 14.48 6.86 -8.16
C CYS A 158 14.02 5.79 -7.16
N ARG A 159 13.33 6.21 -6.10
CA ARG A 159 12.77 5.33 -5.06
C ARG A 159 11.89 4.20 -5.64
N PHE A 160 11.29 4.42 -6.80
CA PHE A 160 10.41 3.47 -7.46
C PHE A 160 11.16 2.52 -8.42
N ASN A 161 12.48 2.67 -8.55
CA ASN A 161 13.37 1.90 -9.44
C ASN A 161 13.02 2.07 -10.93
N TYR A 162 12.85 3.33 -11.35
CA TYR A 162 12.67 3.72 -12.75
C TYR A 162 13.82 4.61 -13.23
N PRO A 163 14.33 4.42 -14.46
CA PRO A 163 13.85 3.48 -15.48
C PRO A 163 14.13 2.01 -15.11
N SER A 164 13.16 1.13 -15.39
CA SER A 164 13.31 -0.31 -15.17
C SER A 164 14.03 -0.97 -16.35
N PRO A 165 14.92 -1.95 -16.13
CA PRO A 165 15.63 -2.63 -17.20
C PRO A 165 14.68 -3.28 -18.21
N LEU A 166 14.92 -3.07 -19.50
CA LEU A 166 14.16 -3.71 -20.57
C LEU A 166 14.38 -5.23 -20.56
N VAL A 167 13.31 -5.97 -20.83
CA VAL A 167 13.27 -7.43 -20.86
C VAL A 167 12.53 -7.83 -22.14
N PRO A 168 13.24 -8.23 -23.21
CA PRO A 168 12.60 -8.55 -24.49
C PRO A 168 11.59 -9.70 -24.39
N GLU A 169 11.89 -10.69 -23.54
CA GLU A 169 11.10 -11.90 -23.34
C GLU A 169 11.12 -12.32 -21.87
N SER A 170 10.01 -12.88 -21.38
CA SER A 170 9.93 -13.34 -19.99
C SER A 170 10.92 -14.49 -19.74
N SER A 171 11.62 -14.41 -18.61
CA SER A 171 12.62 -15.40 -18.21
C SER A 171 12.62 -15.63 -16.71
N MET A 172 13.19 -16.76 -16.28
CA MET A 172 13.40 -17.08 -14.87
C MET A 172 14.87 -17.40 -14.66
N ASN A 173 15.47 -16.85 -13.61
CA ASN A 173 16.86 -17.16 -13.24
C ASN A 173 16.95 -18.36 -12.27
N ASP A 174 18.18 -18.79 -11.97
CA ASP A 174 18.45 -19.94 -11.10
C ASP A 174 17.89 -19.79 -9.67
N ASN A 175 17.62 -18.57 -9.23
CA ASN A 175 17.03 -18.28 -7.91
C ASN A 175 15.49 -18.19 -7.96
N GLY A 176 14.87 -18.57 -9.07
CA GLY A 176 13.41 -18.54 -9.25
C GLY A 176 12.85 -17.13 -9.42
N LYS A 177 13.69 -16.11 -9.62
CA LYS A 177 13.23 -14.75 -9.92
C LYS A 177 12.75 -14.72 -11.36
N ILE A 178 11.47 -14.39 -11.54
CA ILE A 178 10.86 -14.16 -12.84
C ILE A 178 11.06 -12.69 -13.23
N SER A 179 11.61 -12.47 -14.42
CA SER A 179 11.67 -11.18 -15.09
C SER A 179 10.67 -11.23 -16.23
N LEU A 180 9.56 -10.49 -16.10
CA LEU A 180 8.54 -10.44 -17.14
C LEU A 180 8.97 -9.54 -18.29
N LYS A 181 8.49 -9.87 -19.50
CA LYS A 181 8.63 -9.03 -20.69
C LYS A 181 8.26 -7.58 -20.38
N ARG A 182 9.16 -6.69 -20.76
CA ARG A 182 9.10 -5.23 -20.59
C ARG A 182 9.78 -4.58 -21.79
N ILE A 183 8.99 -3.95 -22.62
CA ILE A 183 9.49 -3.16 -23.75
C ILE A 183 9.49 -1.66 -23.47
N ASP A 184 8.79 -1.21 -22.42
CA ASP A 184 8.82 0.17 -21.95
C ASP A 184 9.44 0.25 -20.54
N GLU A 185 10.54 1.00 -20.43
CA GLU A 185 11.31 1.15 -19.19
C GLU A 185 10.51 1.87 -18.08
N ASN A 186 9.55 2.74 -18.46
CA ASN A 186 8.84 3.63 -17.54
C ASN A 186 7.37 3.23 -17.31
N VAL A 187 6.90 2.13 -17.89
CA VAL A 187 5.52 1.66 -17.69
C VAL A 187 5.42 0.82 -16.41
N VAL A 188 4.50 1.20 -15.53
CA VAL A 188 4.12 0.42 -14.34
C VAL A 188 3.43 -0.86 -14.78
N GLY A 189 3.74 -1.99 -14.14
CA GLY A 189 3.09 -3.27 -14.47
C GLY A 189 1.60 -3.19 -14.17
N TYR A 190 0.75 -3.43 -15.16
CA TYR A 190 -0.69 -3.23 -15.04
C TYR A 190 -1.48 -4.36 -15.67
N ASN A 191 -2.74 -4.50 -15.25
CA ASN A 191 -3.68 -5.37 -15.96
C ASN A 191 -4.56 -4.51 -16.89
N PRO A 192 -4.55 -4.73 -18.21
CA PRO A 192 -5.30 -3.93 -19.18
C PRO A 192 -6.79 -3.80 -18.84
N THR A 193 -7.44 -4.90 -18.46
CA THR A 193 -8.88 -4.92 -18.16
C THR A 193 -9.20 -4.16 -16.88
N ILE A 194 -8.39 -4.31 -15.83
CA ILE A 194 -8.60 -3.58 -14.57
C ILE A 194 -8.29 -2.09 -14.80
N SER A 195 -7.12 -1.72 -15.31
CA SER A 195 -6.74 -0.31 -15.48
C SER A 195 -7.71 0.48 -16.35
N SER A 196 -8.20 -0.10 -17.45
CA SER A 196 -9.20 0.54 -18.30
C SER A 196 -10.59 0.67 -17.66
N SER A 197 -10.98 -0.28 -16.80
CA SER A 197 -12.30 -0.29 -16.15
C SER A 197 -12.36 0.63 -14.93
N PHE A 198 -11.28 0.67 -14.14
CA PHE A 198 -11.18 1.50 -12.95
C PHE A 198 -10.54 2.87 -13.22
N GLN A 199 -9.89 3.01 -14.38
CA GLN A 199 -9.32 4.27 -14.88
C GLN A 199 -8.33 4.92 -13.91
N CYS A 200 -7.65 4.10 -13.12
CA CYS A 200 -6.67 4.48 -12.12
C CYS A 200 -5.43 3.60 -12.24
N ASN A 201 -4.32 4.03 -11.63
CA ASN A 201 -3.09 3.23 -11.62
C ASN A 201 -3.36 1.88 -10.92
N THR A 202 -3.09 0.77 -11.61
CA THR A 202 -3.09 -0.57 -11.01
C THR A 202 -1.68 -1.16 -11.14
N ASP A 203 -0.91 -1.11 -10.04
CA ASP A 203 0.44 -1.68 -9.96
C ASP A 203 0.35 -3.17 -9.60
N VAL A 204 0.35 -4.03 -10.61
CA VAL A 204 0.19 -5.49 -10.47
C VAL A 204 1.54 -6.19 -10.54
N LYS A 205 1.85 -7.00 -9.51
CA LYS A 205 3.11 -7.77 -9.42
C LYS A 205 2.86 -9.21 -9.05
N PHE A 206 3.53 -10.11 -9.77
CA PHE A 206 3.46 -11.54 -9.47
C PHE A 206 4.44 -11.96 -8.38
N VAL A 207 3.94 -12.71 -7.39
CA VAL A 207 4.72 -13.17 -6.24
C VAL A 207 5.31 -14.55 -6.51
N GLY A 208 6.34 -14.60 -7.35
CA GLY A 208 6.91 -15.86 -7.84
C GLY A 208 8.10 -16.40 -7.05
N SER A 209 8.74 -15.61 -6.18
CA SER A 209 9.96 -16.01 -5.44
C SER A 209 9.81 -15.86 -3.93
N GLY A 210 10.52 -16.71 -3.18
CA GLY A 210 10.50 -16.69 -1.70
C GLY A 210 10.90 -15.33 -1.09
N PRO A 211 12.01 -14.72 -1.51
CA PRO A 211 12.40 -13.38 -1.04
C PRO A 211 11.34 -12.32 -1.31
N PHE A 212 10.68 -12.37 -2.48
CA PHE A 212 9.65 -11.41 -2.82
C PHE A 212 8.36 -11.62 -2.01
N ALA A 213 8.00 -12.88 -1.72
CA ALA A 213 6.90 -13.21 -0.80
C ALA A 213 7.15 -12.70 0.63
N MET A 214 8.37 -12.84 1.15
CA MET A 214 8.75 -12.30 2.47
C MET A 214 8.68 -10.77 2.48
N ALA A 215 9.22 -10.12 1.45
CA ALA A 215 9.16 -8.67 1.30
C ALA A 215 7.70 -8.17 1.23
N LEU A 216 6.82 -8.91 0.53
CA LEU A 216 5.40 -8.60 0.46
C LEU A 216 4.70 -8.74 1.83
N ALA A 217 5.02 -9.75 2.62
CA ALA A 217 4.44 -9.91 3.95
C ALA A 217 4.80 -8.73 4.86
N ILE A 218 6.06 -8.28 4.85
CA ILE A 218 6.51 -7.09 5.57
C ILE A 218 5.81 -5.84 5.04
N TYR A 219 5.76 -5.68 3.72
CA TYR A 219 5.09 -4.57 3.04
C TYR A 219 3.62 -4.47 3.48
N MET A 220 2.83 -5.54 3.34
CA MET A 220 1.42 -5.55 3.72
C MET A 220 1.22 -5.31 5.21
N SER A 221 2.09 -5.86 6.06
CA SER A 221 2.06 -5.59 7.51
C SER A 221 2.25 -4.10 7.80
N HIS A 222 3.15 -3.41 7.09
CA HIS A 222 3.32 -1.96 7.24
C HIS A 222 2.08 -1.16 6.84
N TYR A 223 1.31 -1.58 5.85
CA TYR A 223 0.06 -0.88 5.47
C TYR A 223 -1.10 -1.24 6.39
N ALA A 224 -1.21 -2.50 6.82
CA ALA A 224 -2.22 -2.94 7.79
C ALA A 224 -2.02 -2.29 9.17
N ALA A 225 -0.77 -2.22 9.64
CA ALA A 225 -0.40 -1.72 10.95
C ALA A 225 0.11 -0.27 10.93
N LYS A 226 -0.09 0.48 9.84
CA LYS A 226 0.53 1.80 9.66
C LYS A 226 0.16 2.75 10.80
N SER A 227 1.15 3.10 11.62
CA SER A 227 1.05 4.20 12.58
C SER A 227 1.06 5.52 11.81
N THR A 228 0.06 6.35 12.04
CA THR A 228 -0.19 7.57 11.25
C THR A 228 0.68 8.77 11.60
N LEU A 229 1.32 8.77 12.77
CA LEU A 229 2.21 9.86 13.16
C LEU A 229 3.66 9.51 12.86
N ASP A 230 4.36 10.45 12.21
CA ASP A 230 5.80 10.38 12.05
C ASP A 230 6.46 10.63 13.41
N SER A 231 6.99 9.56 14.01
CA SER A 231 7.72 9.62 15.27
C SER A 231 8.81 10.69 15.26
N ALA A 232 9.39 11.01 14.09
CA ALA A 232 10.40 12.06 13.97
C ALA A 232 9.85 13.46 14.28
N LEU A 233 8.61 13.77 13.89
CA LEU A 233 7.98 15.06 14.17
C LEU A 233 7.70 15.22 15.66
N ILE A 234 7.16 14.16 16.30
CA ILE A 234 6.91 14.13 17.75
C ILE A 234 8.21 14.27 18.52
N MET A 235 9.25 13.53 18.13
CA MET A 235 10.56 13.58 18.77
C MET A 235 11.26 14.92 18.54
N SER A 236 11.07 15.56 17.38
CA SER A 236 11.61 16.91 17.11
C SER A 236 10.90 17.98 17.94
N ALA A 237 9.58 17.89 18.09
CA ALA A 237 8.81 18.75 18.98
C ALA A 237 9.25 18.57 20.45
N LEU A 238 9.47 17.32 20.90
CA LEU A 238 10.00 17.02 22.22
C LEU A 238 11.43 17.59 22.41
N ALA A 239 12.32 17.38 21.44
CA ALA A 239 13.69 17.85 21.51
C ALA A 239 13.77 19.39 21.51
N ALA A 240 12.94 20.07 20.69
CA ALA A 240 12.85 21.52 20.67
C ALA A 240 12.33 22.08 22.00
N ALA A 241 11.29 21.46 22.56
CA ALA A 241 10.77 21.75 23.88
C ALA A 241 11.83 21.59 24.97
N MET A 242 12.59 20.50 24.96
CA MET A 242 13.68 20.24 25.92
C MET A 242 14.82 21.25 25.78
N LYS A 243 15.24 21.59 24.55
CA LYS A 243 16.30 22.59 24.30
C LYS A 243 15.89 23.99 24.78
N SER A 244 14.64 24.40 24.54
CA SER A 244 14.13 25.70 25.00
C SER A 244 14.11 25.82 26.52
N LEU A 245 13.90 24.71 27.25
CA LEU A 245 13.98 24.67 28.71
C LEU A 245 15.44 24.67 29.21
N GLN A 246 16.38 24.14 28.43
CA GLN A 246 17.81 24.11 28.80
C GLN A 246 18.51 25.45 28.52
N SER A 247 18.15 26.17 27.46
CA SER A 247 18.74 27.48 27.12
C SER A 247 18.41 28.59 28.12
N ASN A 248 17.32 28.44 28.89
CA ASN A 248 16.95 29.38 29.96
C ASN A 248 17.69 29.10 31.27
N ASN A 249 18.36 27.95 31.40
CA ASN A 249 19.11 27.55 32.59
C ASN A 249 20.60 27.91 32.53
N THR A 250 21.07 28.54 31.44
CA THR A 250 22.49 28.95 31.28
C THR A 250 22.85 30.30 31.89
N THR A 251 21.89 31.07 32.45
CA THR A 251 22.22 32.19 33.34
C THR A 251 22.48 31.65 34.75
N LEU A 252 23.77 31.53 35.03
CA LEU A 252 24.39 31.06 36.27
C LEU A 252 23.68 31.60 37.53
N HIS A 253 23.35 30.68 38.45
CA HIS A 253 22.79 30.86 39.80
C HIS A 253 21.26 30.84 39.97
N SER A 254 20.63 29.67 39.77
CA SER A 254 19.53 29.23 40.65
C SER A 254 19.48 27.68 40.70
N PRO A 255 19.51 27.06 41.91
CA PRO A 255 19.63 25.60 42.06
C PRO A 255 18.30 24.85 42.01
N ALA A 256 17.21 25.46 41.53
CA ALA A 256 15.92 24.80 41.43
C ALA A 256 15.25 25.21 40.12
N VAL A 257 14.90 24.22 39.28
CA VAL A 257 13.94 24.39 38.19
C VAL A 257 12.69 25.02 38.82
N SER A 258 12.25 26.17 38.28
CA SER A 258 11.06 26.84 38.80
C SER A 258 9.87 25.89 38.76
N GLU A 259 8.96 25.99 39.74
CA GLU A 259 7.73 25.19 39.75
C GLU A 259 6.92 25.38 38.44
N ASP A 260 7.00 26.58 37.85
CA ASP A 260 6.40 26.90 36.56
C ASP A 260 7.13 26.21 35.38
N GLU A 261 8.46 26.10 35.42
CA GLU A 261 9.23 25.37 34.40
C GLU A 261 8.93 23.86 34.46
N GLU A 262 8.84 23.30 35.66
CA GLU A 262 8.46 21.90 35.87
C GLU A 262 7.01 21.64 35.47
N ARG A 263 6.11 22.61 35.69
CA ARG A 263 4.71 22.56 35.22
C ARG A 263 4.64 22.61 33.69
N CYS A 264 5.43 23.46 33.04
CA CYS A 264 5.55 23.53 31.59
C CYS A 264 6.10 22.22 31.01
N ARG A 265 7.15 21.65 31.61
CA ARG A 265 7.71 20.34 31.22
C ARG A 265 6.68 19.22 31.33
N LYS A 266 5.94 19.14 32.45
CA LYS A 266 4.86 18.16 32.65
C LYS A 266 3.72 18.36 31.65
N LEU A 267 3.37 19.61 31.33
CA LEU A 267 2.34 19.91 30.32
C LEU A 267 2.77 19.41 28.93
N LEU A 268 3.99 19.75 28.49
CA LEU A 268 4.54 19.32 27.21
C LEU A 268 4.61 17.79 27.12
N LEU A 269 5.09 17.11 28.16
CA LEU A 269 5.11 15.65 28.21
C LEU A 269 3.72 15.03 28.18
N LYS A 270 2.74 15.59 28.89
CA LYS A 270 1.35 15.13 28.83
C LYS A 270 0.77 15.31 27.43
N THR A 271 0.96 16.47 26.81
CA THR A 271 0.49 16.75 25.46
C THR A 271 1.16 15.83 24.44
N LEU A 272 2.47 15.60 24.54
CA LEU A 272 3.21 14.70 23.66
C LEU A 272 2.77 13.25 23.84
N ASN A 273 2.59 12.78 25.07
CA ASN A 273 2.06 11.43 25.33
C ASN A 273 0.62 11.27 24.82
N GLN A 274 -0.22 12.32 24.93
CA GLN A 274 -1.57 12.33 24.38
C GLN A 274 -1.56 12.34 22.84
N ILE A 275 -0.66 13.11 22.21
CA ILE A 275 -0.51 13.14 20.75
C ILE A 275 0.01 11.80 20.25
N ASN A 276 0.96 11.17 20.94
CA ASN A 276 1.51 9.86 20.58
C ASN A 276 0.46 8.75 20.58
N GLY A 277 -0.59 8.88 21.40
CA GLY A 277 -1.75 7.98 21.41
C GLY A 277 -2.88 8.38 20.46
N ARG A 278 -2.81 9.54 19.81
CA ARG A 278 -3.84 10.03 18.89
C ARG A 278 -3.44 9.75 17.44
N ARG A 279 -4.42 9.45 16.61
CA ARG A 279 -4.25 9.17 15.19
C ARG A 279 -5.00 10.21 14.39
N GLU A 280 -4.29 10.93 13.52
CA GLU A 280 -4.95 11.74 12.50
C GLU A 280 -5.58 10.82 11.46
N LEU A 281 -6.85 11.10 11.14
CA LEU A 281 -7.61 10.39 10.11
C LEU A 281 -7.99 11.39 9.02
N SER A 282 -7.93 10.97 7.76
CA SER A 282 -8.41 11.81 6.67
C SER A 282 -9.93 11.94 6.74
N GLY A 283 -10.48 13.03 6.18
CA GLY A 283 -11.94 13.20 6.09
C GLY A 283 -12.62 12.03 5.36
N GLN A 284 -11.95 11.44 4.37
CA GLN A 284 -12.44 10.25 3.65
C GLN A 284 -12.49 9.01 4.56
N GLN A 285 -11.48 8.79 5.40
CA GLN A 285 -11.47 7.67 6.35
C GLN A 285 -12.59 7.81 7.39
N VAL A 286 -12.81 9.03 7.90
CA VAL A 286 -13.92 9.33 8.81
C VAL A 286 -15.26 9.10 8.12
N ALA A 287 -15.43 9.59 6.88
CA ALA A 287 -16.64 9.35 6.10
C ALA A 287 -16.89 7.85 5.86
N CYS A 288 -15.87 7.08 5.48
CA CYS A 288 -15.98 5.63 5.33
C CYS A 288 -16.45 4.96 6.63
N ALA A 289 -15.84 5.31 7.77
CA ALA A 289 -16.23 4.77 9.06
C ALA A 289 -17.69 5.12 9.43
N LEU A 290 -18.12 6.36 9.20
CA LEU A 290 -19.51 6.79 9.44
C LEU A 290 -20.52 6.09 8.52
N LEU A 291 -20.09 5.72 7.30
CA LEU A 291 -20.90 4.95 6.35
C LEU A 291 -20.84 3.43 6.58
N GLY A 292 -20.12 2.96 7.60
CA GLY A 292 -19.92 1.53 7.86
C GLY A 292 -19.06 0.82 6.81
N ILE A 293 -18.30 1.58 6.00
CA ILE A 293 -17.37 1.03 5.02
C ILE A 293 -16.08 0.64 5.74
N SER A 294 -15.74 -0.65 5.66
CA SER A 294 -14.54 -1.19 6.28
C SER A 294 -13.26 -0.55 5.72
N ASN A 295 -12.23 -0.44 6.56
CA ASN A 295 -10.88 -0.01 6.18
C ASN A 295 -10.05 -1.13 5.52
N HIS A 296 -10.61 -2.32 5.38
CA HIS A 296 -10.03 -3.47 4.71
C HIS A 296 -11.11 -4.29 4.01
N VAL A 297 -10.69 -5.14 3.09
CA VAL A 297 -11.56 -6.02 2.30
C VAL A 297 -10.94 -7.40 2.21
N THR A 298 -11.70 -8.43 2.53
CA THR A 298 -11.24 -9.82 2.53
C THR A 298 -12.42 -10.77 2.37
N ASP A 299 -12.17 -11.98 1.87
CA ASP A 299 -13.09 -13.11 1.90
C ASP A 299 -12.81 -14.07 3.08
N ALA A 300 -11.72 -13.83 3.83
CA ALA A 300 -11.31 -14.64 4.95
C ALA A 300 -11.95 -14.17 6.27
N GLN A 301 -12.21 -15.13 7.15
CA GLN A 301 -12.56 -14.85 8.55
C GLN A 301 -11.32 -15.00 9.41
N PHE A 302 -10.98 -13.94 10.15
CA PHE A 302 -9.85 -13.96 11.08
C PHE A 302 -10.33 -14.25 12.50
N ALA A 303 -9.62 -15.12 13.21
CA ALA A 303 -9.84 -15.32 14.63
C ALA A 303 -9.22 -14.17 15.43
N VAL A 304 -9.97 -13.66 16.41
CA VAL A 304 -9.43 -12.67 17.35
C VAL A 304 -8.43 -13.36 18.28
N PHE A 305 -7.18 -12.90 18.26
CA PHE A 305 -6.11 -13.45 19.08
C PHE A 305 -5.78 -12.52 20.25
N TYR A 306 -6.17 -12.93 21.46
CA TYR A 306 -5.92 -12.16 22.68
C TYR A 306 -4.49 -12.36 23.20
N TRP A 307 -3.52 -11.72 22.52
CA TRP A 307 -2.10 -11.90 22.78
C TRP A 307 -1.73 -11.80 24.27
N SER A 308 -2.16 -10.75 24.96
CA SER A 308 -1.86 -10.56 26.38
C SER A 308 -2.43 -11.68 27.26
N LYS A 309 -3.68 -12.12 27.00
CA LYS A 309 -4.28 -13.23 27.76
C LYS A 309 -3.53 -14.54 27.52
N LEU A 310 -3.12 -14.80 26.28
CA LEU A 310 -2.34 -15.99 25.96
C LEU A 310 -0.98 -15.95 26.67
N LEU A 311 -0.26 -14.83 26.62
CA LEU A 311 1.02 -14.67 27.32
C LEU A 311 0.88 -14.84 28.82
N THR A 312 -0.15 -14.26 29.42
CA THR A 312 -0.46 -14.48 30.84
C THR A 312 -0.77 -15.94 31.13
N TRP A 313 -1.46 -16.64 30.24
CA TRP A 313 -1.77 -18.05 30.40
C TRP A 313 -0.53 -18.95 30.24
N THR A 314 0.32 -18.70 29.25
CA THR A 314 1.52 -19.51 28.97
C THR A 314 2.67 -19.20 29.93
N SER A 315 2.80 -17.97 30.40
CA SER A 315 3.88 -17.54 31.29
C SER A 315 3.40 -16.45 32.27
N PRO A 316 2.57 -16.83 33.26
CA PRO A 316 1.96 -15.88 34.21
C PRO A 316 2.98 -15.15 35.08
N THR A 317 4.15 -15.73 35.31
CA THR A 317 5.22 -15.11 36.10
C THR A 317 5.93 -13.98 35.35
N ILE A 318 6.06 -14.10 34.02
CA ILE A 318 6.69 -13.09 33.16
C ILE A 318 5.66 -12.05 32.72
N PHE A 319 4.43 -12.48 32.42
CA PHE A 319 3.34 -11.62 31.95
C PHE A 319 2.14 -11.68 32.90
N PRO A 320 2.26 -11.10 34.12
CA PRO A 320 1.19 -11.14 35.09
C PRO A 320 -0.07 -10.45 34.54
N PRO A 321 -1.27 -10.91 34.93
CA PRO A 321 -2.52 -10.27 34.54
C PRO A 321 -2.51 -8.81 35.00
N TYR A 322 -3.01 -7.92 34.15
CA TYR A 322 -3.18 -6.51 34.51
C TYR A 322 -4.11 -6.41 35.72
N GLN A 323 -3.56 -5.92 36.83
CA GLN A 323 -4.36 -5.52 37.99
C GLN A 323 -4.65 -4.03 37.85
N PRO A 324 -5.92 -3.62 37.65
CA PRO A 324 -6.27 -2.21 37.69
C PRO A 324 -5.87 -1.68 39.06
N LYS A 325 -5.10 -0.59 39.09
CA LYS A 325 -4.93 0.17 40.32
C LYS A 325 -6.30 0.74 40.67
N LEU A 326 -7.00 0.12 41.62
CA LEU A 326 -8.14 0.74 42.26
C LEU A 326 -7.64 2.08 42.80
N LYS A 327 -8.16 3.18 42.26
CA LYS A 327 -7.99 4.46 42.94
C LYS A 327 -8.65 4.30 44.31
N PRO A 328 -7.98 4.68 45.41
CA PRO A 328 -8.69 4.85 46.66
C PRO A 328 -9.78 5.90 46.39
N ASP A 329 -11.04 5.53 46.63
CA ASP A 329 -12.24 6.39 46.70
C ASP A 329 -13.23 6.42 45.51
N GLU A 330 -13.11 5.56 44.48
CA GLU A 330 -14.23 5.36 43.54
C GLU A 330 -15.10 4.17 43.96
N ILE A 331 -16.13 4.45 44.76
CA ILE A 331 -17.25 3.53 45.02
C ILE A 331 -17.91 3.22 43.68
N PHE A 332 -17.78 1.98 43.23
CA PHE A 332 -18.49 1.45 42.06
C PHE A 332 -20.00 1.50 42.32
N VAL A 333 -20.69 2.53 41.83
CA VAL A 333 -22.11 2.43 41.48
C VAL A 333 -22.16 1.89 40.06
N GLY A 334 -22.57 0.63 39.93
CA GLY A 334 -22.55 -0.10 38.67
C GLY A 334 -23.28 0.63 37.55
N GLN A 335 -22.54 1.06 36.54
CA GLN A 335 -23.05 1.19 35.18
C GLN A 335 -22.28 0.25 34.29
N ALA A 336 -22.99 -0.78 33.81
CA ALA A 336 -22.52 -1.69 32.79
C ALA A 336 -22.30 -0.92 31.49
N THR A 337 -21.05 -0.57 31.19
CA THR A 337 -20.67 -0.13 29.85
C THR A 337 -20.67 -1.36 28.96
N ARG A 338 -21.79 -1.57 28.26
CA ARG A 338 -21.89 -2.48 27.12
C ARG A 338 -20.83 -2.06 26.09
N PHE A 339 -19.81 -2.89 25.89
CA PHE A 339 -19.04 -2.84 24.66
C PHE A 339 -19.95 -3.39 23.56
N LEU A 340 -20.36 -2.50 22.65
CA LEU A 340 -21.08 -2.88 21.43
C LEU A 340 -20.14 -3.73 20.56
N ILE A 341 -20.72 -4.85 20.12
CA ILE A 341 -20.18 -5.83 19.16
C ILE A 341 -19.96 -5.15 17.81
#